data_AF-A0A7S9CM48-F1
#
_entry.id   AF-A0A7S9CM48-F1
#
_cell.length_a   1.000
_cell.length_b   1.000
_cell.length_c   1.000
_cell.angle_alpha   90.00
_cell.angle_beta   90.00
_cell.angle_gamma   90.00
#
_symmetry.space_group_name_H-M   'P 1'
#
loop_
_entity.id
_entity.type
_entity.pdbx_description
1 polymer ?
#
loop_
_entity_poly.entity_id
_entity_poly.type
_entity_poly.pdbx_seq_one_letter_code
_entity_poly.pdbx_strand_id
1 'polypeptide(L)'
;MAFNWRPTKATPQTRYDDIWFVSPLVGWAVNSAGEIVHTEDGENWTTQHTVDGDTWLRCMSFTSPTDGWVGSITRRQRLFKTEDGKTWTDVTASLPALPSAICGISSPSKGVVFASGTQYPNREAGVMHTADGGKTWNSISLAAHANLLIDTYFVDDLHGWVVGGKGGTTYDKLKPVVMFTADGGKTWQDKLENSGIDFPTGEWGWKIQFLTPQVGFVSLENDTAAAILKTTDGGNSWKRIAITDPQRNVELEGIGFVNEQVGWVGGWGHGFMANQPDGTTSGTTDGGATWFDANGVGRFLNRFRFTKTETIVGYASGGTIYQCTKVDDTAVVALRAATRSVELPIPHAWDKLEIDAHVPEHAKRLTITVFNPRQTLVKVLADEATPQPGVRSFSWNFKTDDGVDTGTGHFMYRVLIDGQAITGMVVRAARAAPDTLGTQVAALIKRIAPRAKRAHDDLMLPDATGKPVPLKPLFDAPLDMMGALIRGGWIIPGEADRSMFLVAIIGTGPMQGVLAQADIQLLTDWVNAGAVVPQAMA
;
A
#
# COMPACT_ATOMS: atom_id res chain seq x y z
N MET A 1 -12.35 25.81 14.22
CA MET A 1 -12.26 25.38 12.81
C MET A 1 -12.41 23.87 12.74
N ALA A 2 -13.53 23.39 12.19
CA ALA A 2 -13.77 21.97 11.98
C ALA A 2 -13.70 21.64 10.49
N PHE A 3 -13.01 20.55 10.15
CA PHE A 3 -12.96 19.96 8.81
C PHE A 3 -13.75 18.66 8.84
N ASN A 4 -14.76 18.55 7.98
CA ASN A 4 -15.63 17.38 7.93
C ASN A 4 -15.35 16.57 6.66
N TRP A 5 -14.91 15.32 6.84
CA TRP A 5 -14.66 14.37 5.77
C TRP A 5 -15.85 13.42 5.59
N ARG A 6 -16.20 13.13 4.34
CA ARG A 6 -17.23 12.15 3.99
C ARG A 6 -16.90 11.44 2.68
N PRO A 7 -17.30 10.18 2.49
CA PRO A 7 -17.21 9.54 1.18
C PRO A 7 -18.12 10.26 0.17
N THR A 8 -17.66 10.33 -1.08
CA THR A 8 -18.46 10.70 -2.25
C THR A 8 -19.24 9.48 -2.77
N LYS A 9 -19.86 9.59 -3.95
CA LYS A 9 -20.51 8.46 -4.63
C LYS A 9 -19.60 7.73 -5.62
N ALA A 10 -18.29 7.95 -5.54
CA ALA A 10 -17.33 7.13 -6.29
C ALA A 10 -17.48 5.66 -5.87
N THR A 11 -17.56 4.77 -6.86
CA THR A 11 -17.60 3.31 -6.62
C THR A 11 -16.40 2.91 -5.77
N PRO A 12 -16.59 2.22 -4.63
CA PRO A 12 -15.48 1.71 -3.86
C PRO A 12 -14.59 0.78 -4.69
N GLN A 13 -13.29 0.93 -4.55
CA GLN A 13 -12.29 0.12 -5.22
C GLN A 13 -11.32 -0.43 -4.18
N THR A 14 -10.45 -1.38 -4.56
CA THR A 14 -9.35 -1.74 -3.66
C THR A 14 -8.49 -0.52 -3.34
N ARG A 15 -8.32 0.40 -4.32
CA ARG A 15 -7.60 1.66 -4.13
C ARG A 15 -7.87 2.67 -5.26
N TYR A 16 -7.88 3.96 -4.92
CA TYR A 16 -7.68 5.09 -5.81
C TYR A 16 -6.27 5.65 -5.62
N ASP A 17 -5.47 5.64 -6.68
CA ASP A 17 -4.03 5.93 -6.61
C ASP A 17 -3.70 7.42 -6.73
N ASP A 18 -4.48 8.20 -7.47
CA ASP A 18 -4.30 9.65 -7.50
C ASP A 18 -5.63 10.35 -7.77
N ILE A 19 -5.65 11.63 -7.45
CA ILE A 19 -6.79 12.51 -7.67
C ILE A 19 -6.30 13.92 -7.97
N TRP A 20 -7.00 14.57 -8.90
CA TRP A 20 -6.71 15.92 -9.31
C TRP A 20 -7.99 16.72 -9.49
N PHE A 21 -8.02 17.92 -8.93
CA PHE A 21 -9.12 18.85 -9.08
C PHE A 21 -8.60 20.16 -9.68
N VAL A 22 -9.22 20.59 -10.77
CA VAL A 22 -8.91 21.87 -11.45
C VAL A 22 -9.81 23.00 -10.94
N SER A 23 -10.90 22.65 -10.26
CA SER A 23 -11.79 23.54 -9.53
C SER A 23 -12.32 22.82 -8.28
N PRO A 24 -13.08 23.47 -7.40
CA PRO A 24 -13.70 22.77 -6.27
C PRO A 24 -14.66 21.64 -6.62
N LEU A 25 -15.14 21.56 -7.87
CA LEU A 25 -16.16 20.60 -8.30
C LEU A 25 -15.71 19.68 -9.43
N VAL A 26 -14.78 20.16 -10.27
CA VAL A 26 -14.35 19.42 -11.46
C VAL A 26 -13.02 18.73 -11.20
N GLY A 27 -12.99 17.42 -11.35
CA GLY A 27 -11.81 16.62 -11.06
C GLY A 27 -11.80 15.24 -11.71
N TRP A 28 -10.62 14.63 -11.67
CA TRP A 28 -10.34 13.28 -12.18
C TRP A 28 -9.66 12.46 -11.10
N ALA A 29 -9.82 11.14 -11.16
CA ALA A 29 -9.09 10.20 -10.33
C ALA A 29 -8.73 8.95 -11.12
N VAL A 30 -7.74 8.20 -10.63
CA VAL A 30 -7.36 6.88 -11.17
C VAL A 30 -7.45 5.80 -10.10
N ASN A 31 -7.83 4.59 -10.49
CA ASN A 31 -8.09 3.51 -9.55
C ASN A 31 -7.51 2.16 -9.96
N SER A 32 -7.59 1.21 -9.02
CA SER A 32 -7.12 -0.16 -9.17
C SER A 32 -7.94 -1.00 -10.16
N ALA A 33 -9.07 -0.50 -10.65
CA ALA A 33 -9.82 -1.08 -11.75
C ALA A 33 -9.23 -0.71 -13.12
N GLY A 34 -8.20 0.14 -13.14
CA GLY A 34 -7.59 0.64 -14.37
C GLY A 34 -8.42 1.75 -15.01
N GLU A 35 -9.27 2.41 -14.23
CA GLU A 35 -10.16 3.44 -14.74
C GLU A 35 -9.57 4.84 -14.52
N ILE A 36 -9.78 5.71 -15.49
CA ILE A 36 -9.76 7.16 -15.32
C ILE A 36 -11.21 7.59 -15.15
N VAL A 37 -11.53 8.09 -13.95
CA VAL A 37 -12.88 8.57 -13.62
C VAL A 37 -12.91 10.08 -13.49
N HIS A 38 -14.08 10.67 -13.71
CA HIS A 38 -14.28 12.12 -13.74
C HIS A 38 -15.55 12.53 -12.98
N THR A 39 -15.53 13.74 -12.41
CA THR A 39 -16.68 14.38 -11.78
C THR A 39 -16.79 15.85 -12.23
N GLU A 40 -18.04 16.32 -12.36
CA GLU A 40 -18.38 17.73 -12.64
C GLU A 40 -18.94 18.45 -11.39
N ASP A 41 -19.21 17.71 -10.32
CA ASP A 41 -19.89 18.22 -9.12
C ASP A 41 -19.19 17.84 -7.80
N GLY A 42 -18.05 17.15 -7.87
CA GLY A 42 -17.28 16.70 -6.71
C GLY A 42 -17.90 15.51 -5.96
N GLU A 43 -19.03 14.98 -6.43
CA GLU A 43 -19.83 13.98 -5.70
C GLU A 43 -20.10 12.73 -6.55
N ASN A 44 -20.59 12.90 -7.77
CA ASN A 44 -20.92 11.83 -8.71
C ASN A 44 -19.76 11.61 -9.69
N TRP A 45 -19.40 10.35 -9.92
CA TRP A 45 -18.23 9.98 -10.71
C TRP A 45 -18.61 9.05 -11.86
N THR A 46 -18.00 9.27 -13.02
CA THR A 46 -18.20 8.43 -14.21
C THR A 46 -16.86 8.01 -14.81
N THR A 47 -16.79 6.77 -15.30
CA THR A 47 -15.62 6.25 -16.00
C THR A 47 -15.52 6.88 -17.39
N GLN A 48 -14.38 7.50 -17.71
CA GLN A 48 -14.07 8.04 -19.03
C GLN A 48 -13.23 7.07 -19.88
N HIS A 49 -12.34 6.33 -19.23
CA HIS A 49 -11.42 5.42 -19.91
C HIS A 49 -11.05 4.25 -18.99
N THR A 50 -10.87 3.07 -19.58
CA THR A 50 -10.36 1.88 -18.89
C THR A 50 -9.17 1.34 -19.69
N VAL A 51 -8.05 1.12 -19.00
CA VAL A 51 -6.81 0.60 -19.61
C VAL A 51 -6.80 -0.92 -19.70
N ASP A 52 -5.72 -1.47 -20.29
CA ASP A 52 -5.54 -2.92 -20.38
C ASP A 52 -5.47 -3.59 -18.99
N GLY A 53 -5.80 -4.88 -18.93
CA GLY A 53 -5.97 -5.62 -17.68
C GLY A 53 -4.73 -5.69 -16.78
N ASP A 54 -3.52 -5.59 -17.34
CA ASP A 54 -2.25 -5.58 -16.60
C ASP A 54 -1.67 -4.18 -16.36
N THR A 55 -2.35 -3.12 -16.83
CA THR A 55 -1.91 -1.74 -16.64
C THR A 55 -2.37 -1.19 -15.30
N TRP A 56 -1.42 -0.67 -14.52
CA TRP A 56 -1.71 -0.02 -13.25
C TRP A 56 -1.45 1.48 -13.31
N LEU A 57 -2.53 2.26 -13.32
CA LEU A 57 -2.51 3.72 -13.28
C LEU A 57 -2.06 4.21 -11.90
N ARG A 58 -1.21 5.23 -11.85
CA ARG A 58 -0.48 5.57 -10.63
C ARG A 58 -0.52 7.05 -10.25
N CYS A 59 -0.41 7.94 -11.23
CA CYS A 59 -0.28 9.37 -10.95
C CYS A 59 -0.96 10.19 -12.04
N MET A 60 -1.32 11.43 -11.69
CA MET A 60 -1.93 12.33 -12.65
C MET A 60 -1.62 13.80 -12.37
N SER A 61 -1.65 14.61 -13.42
CA SER A 61 -1.44 16.05 -13.35
C SER A 61 -2.23 16.75 -14.46
N PHE A 62 -2.79 17.92 -14.14
CA PHE A 62 -3.50 18.76 -15.11
C PHE A 62 -3.06 20.21 -14.96
N THR A 63 -3.00 20.91 -16.09
CA THR A 63 -2.82 22.37 -16.13
C THR A 63 -4.15 23.10 -16.37
N SER A 64 -5.12 22.39 -16.96
CA SER A 64 -6.46 22.88 -17.27
C SER A 64 -7.43 21.70 -17.44
N PRO A 65 -8.75 21.92 -17.52
CA PRO A 65 -9.71 20.84 -17.79
C PRO A 65 -9.47 20.05 -19.08
N THR A 66 -8.65 20.55 -20.00
CA THR A 66 -8.40 19.94 -21.31
C THR A 66 -6.91 19.65 -21.57
N ASP A 67 -6.05 19.73 -20.55
CA ASP A 67 -4.63 19.38 -20.66
C ASP A 67 -4.24 18.60 -19.42
N GLY A 68 -4.26 17.28 -19.57
CA GLY A 68 -4.10 16.33 -18.49
C GLY A 68 -3.25 15.14 -18.89
N TRP A 69 -2.54 14.59 -17.91
CA TRP A 69 -1.61 13.50 -18.07
C TRP A 69 -1.83 12.47 -16.97
N VAL A 70 -1.80 11.19 -17.34
CA VAL A 70 -1.93 10.06 -16.42
C VAL A 70 -0.78 9.10 -16.64
N GLY A 71 0.02 8.89 -15.60
CA GLY A 71 1.14 7.95 -15.59
C GLY A 71 0.76 6.59 -15.04
N SER A 72 1.48 5.56 -15.48
CA SER A 72 1.32 4.18 -15.03
C SER A 72 2.67 3.54 -14.73
N ILE A 73 2.64 2.48 -13.91
CA ILE A 73 3.83 1.68 -13.59
C ILE A 73 4.03 0.47 -14.51
N THR A 74 3.24 0.37 -15.57
CA THR A 74 3.28 -0.71 -16.55
C THR A 74 4.03 -0.25 -17.81
N ARG A 75 5.15 -0.91 -18.12
CA ARG A 75 6.08 -0.52 -19.19
C ARG A 75 5.43 -0.37 -20.57
N ARG A 76 4.39 -1.15 -20.86
CA ARG A 76 3.70 -1.17 -22.15
C ARG A 76 2.72 -0.01 -22.36
N GLN A 77 2.19 0.54 -21.27
CA GLN A 77 1.26 1.68 -21.29
C GLN A 77 1.64 2.65 -20.17
N ARG A 78 2.75 3.38 -20.35
CA ARG A 78 3.36 4.23 -19.30
C ARG A 78 2.66 5.58 -19.14
N LEU A 79 2.18 6.20 -20.22
CA LEU A 79 1.65 7.56 -20.16
C LEU A 79 0.45 7.74 -21.09
N PHE A 80 -0.61 8.33 -20.54
CA PHE A 80 -1.79 8.76 -21.26
C PHE A 80 -1.89 10.28 -21.23
N LYS A 81 -2.41 10.85 -22.31
CA LYS A 81 -2.66 12.30 -22.45
C LYS A 81 -4.12 12.54 -22.84
N THR A 82 -4.70 13.61 -22.33
CA THR A 82 -5.96 14.18 -22.84
C THR A 82 -5.73 15.60 -23.37
N GLU A 83 -6.46 15.95 -24.44
CA GLU A 83 -6.48 17.31 -25.02
C GLU A 83 -7.88 17.95 -24.99
N ASP A 84 -8.87 17.23 -24.46
CA ASP A 84 -10.28 17.63 -24.38
C ASP A 84 -10.93 17.34 -23.02
N GLY A 85 -10.20 16.71 -22.09
CA GLY A 85 -10.68 16.34 -20.76
C GLY A 85 -11.61 15.12 -20.74
N LYS A 86 -11.78 14.44 -21.88
CA LYS A 86 -12.79 13.37 -22.07
C LYS A 86 -12.19 12.12 -22.69
N THR A 87 -11.31 12.29 -23.67
CA THR A 87 -10.65 11.20 -24.38
C THR A 87 -9.18 11.12 -23.95
N TRP A 88 -8.68 9.89 -23.88
CA TRP A 88 -7.35 9.58 -23.37
C TRP A 88 -6.58 8.76 -24.41
N THR A 89 -5.39 9.24 -24.76
CA THR A 89 -4.52 8.60 -25.76
C THR A 89 -3.25 8.10 -25.09
N ASP A 90 -2.92 6.83 -25.30
CA ASP A 90 -1.64 6.25 -24.91
C ASP A 90 -0.52 6.81 -25.80
N VAL A 91 0.44 7.51 -25.21
CA VAL A 91 1.59 8.12 -25.90
C VAL A 91 2.91 7.37 -25.61
N THR A 92 2.83 6.16 -25.05
CA THR A 92 4.01 5.39 -24.61
C THR A 92 5.02 5.14 -25.72
N ALA A 93 4.55 4.99 -26.96
CA ALA A 93 5.39 4.73 -28.12
C ALA A 93 6.37 5.88 -28.46
N SER A 94 6.09 7.12 -28.04
CA SER A 94 6.97 8.27 -28.26
C SER A 94 7.92 8.54 -27.09
N LEU A 95 7.83 7.77 -26.00
CA LEU A 95 8.62 8.00 -24.80
C LEU A 95 10.02 7.35 -24.89
N PRO A 96 11.04 7.96 -24.26
CA PRO A 96 12.32 7.29 -24.01
C PRO A 96 12.13 6.01 -23.18
N ALA A 97 13.14 5.14 -23.16
CA ALA A 97 13.07 3.87 -22.40
C ALA A 97 13.00 4.07 -20.88
N LEU A 98 13.56 5.18 -20.37
CA LEU A 98 13.53 5.58 -18.98
C LEU A 98 12.59 6.78 -18.74
N PRO A 99 11.96 6.87 -17.56
CA PRO A 99 11.85 5.81 -16.56
C PRO A 99 10.98 4.65 -17.07
N SER A 100 11.26 3.42 -16.60
CA SER A 100 10.53 2.22 -17.05
C SER A 100 9.09 2.11 -16.49
N ALA A 101 8.78 2.94 -15.51
CA ALA A 101 7.48 3.10 -14.85
C ALA A 101 7.35 4.58 -14.45
N ILE A 102 6.19 5.18 -14.61
CA ILE A 102 5.93 6.56 -14.22
C ILE A 102 5.19 6.54 -12.89
N CYS A 103 5.89 6.96 -11.84
CA CYS A 103 5.38 6.95 -10.47
C CYS A 103 4.88 8.33 -10.04
N GLY A 104 5.61 9.38 -10.42
CA GLY A 104 5.26 10.77 -10.14
C GLY A 104 5.18 11.57 -11.44
N ILE A 105 4.27 12.54 -11.47
CA ILE A 105 4.11 13.44 -12.62
C ILE A 105 3.71 14.84 -12.13
N SER A 106 4.26 15.88 -12.76
CA SER A 106 3.94 17.28 -12.49
C SER A 106 3.93 18.08 -13.79
N SER A 107 2.90 18.90 -13.97
CA SER A 107 2.74 19.79 -15.12
C SER A 107 2.68 21.24 -14.62
N PRO A 108 3.82 21.93 -14.44
CA PRO A 108 3.83 23.29 -13.91
C PRO A 108 3.19 24.31 -14.86
N SER A 109 3.24 24.06 -16.17
CA SER A 109 2.63 24.90 -17.19
C SER A 109 2.18 24.08 -18.41
N LYS A 110 1.32 24.66 -19.25
CA LYS A 110 0.77 23.97 -20.43
C LYS A 110 1.89 23.53 -21.36
N GLY A 111 1.94 22.23 -21.65
CA GLY A 111 2.94 21.63 -22.53
C GLY A 111 4.29 21.33 -21.86
N VAL A 112 4.46 21.69 -20.59
CA VAL A 112 5.63 21.32 -19.78
C VAL A 112 5.24 20.22 -18.81
N VAL A 113 5.92 19.07 -18.88
CA VAL A 113 5.65 17.93 -17.98
C VAL A 113 6.95 17.32 -17.53
N PHE A 114 7.05 17.07 -16.23
CA PHE A 114 8.09 16.28 -15.59
C PHE A 114 7.49 15.00 -15.05
N ALA A 115 8.08 13.86 -15.39
CA ALA A 115 7.66 12.55 -14.92
C ALA A 115 8.86 11.80 -14.36
N SER A 116 8.70 11.18 -13.19
CA SER A 116 9.74 10.42 -12.53
C SER A 116 9.33 8.98 -12.30
N GLY A 117 10.35 8.15 -12.12
CA GLY A 117 10.21 6.77 -11.72
C GLY A 117 11.57 6.19 -11.42
N THR A 118 11.67 4.98 -10.91
CA THR A 118 10.64 3.96 -10.82
C THR A 118 10.37 3.62 -9.34
N GLN A 119 9.31 2.90 -9.02
CA GLN A 119 9.08 2.39 -7.65
C GLN A 119 9.91 1.15 -7.32
N TYR A 120 10.50 0.50 -8.32
CA TYR A 120 11.22 -0.76 -8.15
C TYR A 120 12.69 -0.45 -7.81
N PRO A 121 13.18 -0.72 -6.59
CA PRO A 121 14.54 -0.31 -6.20
C PRO A 121 15.66 -0.98 -7.01
N ASN A 122 15.33 -2.07 -7.70
CA ASN A 122 16.22 -2.83 -8.58
C ASN A 122 16.13 -2.42 -10.06
N ARG A 123 15.35 -1.39 -10.41
CA ARG A 123 15.28 -0.84 -11.76
C ARG A 123 15.84 0.57 -11.74
N GLU A 124 16.34 1.00 -12.89
CA GLU A 124 16.98 2.30 -13.02
C GLU A 124 15.98 3.44 -12.78
N ALA A 125 16.29 4.29 -11.80
CA ALA A 125 15.56 5.50 -11.51
C ALA A 125 15.95 6.61 -12.50
N GLY A 126 14.98 7.41 -12.92
CA GLY A 126 15.17 8.50 -13.85
C GLY A 126 14.00 9.48 -13.89
N VAL A 127 14.28 10.61 -14.51
CA VAL A 127 13.29 11.66 -14.78
C VAL A 127 13.24 11.88 -16.29
N MET A 128 12.03 12.04 -16.82
CA MET A 128 11.82 12.50 -18.17
C MET A 128 11.02 13.80 -18.19
N HIS A 129 11.24 14.59 -19.23
CA HIS A 129 10.68 15.92 -19.37
C HIS A 129 10.33 16.23 -20.83
N THR A 130 9.19 16.91 -21.02
CA THR A 130 8.82 17.55 -22.28
C THR A 130 8.51 19.02 -22.02
N ALA A 131 8.82 19.88 -23.00
CA ALA A 131 8.46 21.30 -23.01
C ALA A 131 7.63 21.69 -24.25
N ASP A 132 7.16 20.72 -25.03
CA ASP A 132 6.43 20.93 -26.28
C ASP A 132 5.12 20.14 -26.35
N GLY A 133 4.57 19.77 -25.19
CA GLY A 133 3.30 19.04 -25.07
C GLY A 133 3.41 17.56 -25.41
N GLY A 134 4.59 16.97 -25.20
CA GLY A 134 4.88 15.56 -25.42
C GLY A 134 5.22 15.18 -26.85
N LYS A 135 5.57 16.16 -27.71
CA LYS A 135 6.07 15.89 -29.07
C LYS A 135 7.49 15.36 -29.01
N THR A 136 8.31 15.92 -28.12
CA THR A 136 9.65 15.43 -27.81
C THR A 136 9.83 15.27 -26.30
N TRP A 137 10.64 14.28 -25.93
CA TRP A 137 10.93 13.93 -24.54
C TRP A 137 12.43 13.77 -24.33
N ASN A 138 12.94 14.40 -23.28
CA ASN A 138 14.28 14.19 -22.78
C ASN A 138 14.22 13.29 -21.55
N SER A 139 15.22 12.45 -21.34
CA SER A 139 15.33 11.58 -20.15
C SER A 139 16.72 11.67 -19.56
N ILE A 140 16.79 11.69 -18.23
CA ILE A 140 18.03 11.69 -17.45
C ILE A 140 17.95 10.56 -16.43
N SER A 141 19.01 9.75 -16.39
CA SER A 141 19.18 8.74 -15.35
C SER A 141 19.58 9.39 -14.04
N LEU A 142 18.95 8.98 -12.94
CA LEU A 142 19.30 9.38 -11.58
C LEU A 142 19.82 8.20 -10.75
N ALA A 143 20.25 7.11 -11.40
CA ALA A 143 20.74 5.91 -10.72
C ALA A 143 21.95 6.16 -9.79
N ALA A 144 22.74 7.21 -10.06
CA ALA A 144 23.83 7.64 -9.19
C ALA A 144 23.34 8.29 -7.88
N HIS A 145 22.09 8.75 -7.84
CA HIS A 145 21.52 9.52 -6.73
C HIS A 145 20.39 8.77 -6.00
N ALA A 146 19.65 7.92 -6.70
CA ALA A 146 18.47 7.24 -6.19
C ALA A 146 18.31 5.83 -6.79
N ASN A 147 17.68 4.94 -6.01
CA ASN A 147 17.25 3.62 -6.44
C ASN A 147 15.78 3.61 -6.87
N LEU A 148 14.95 4.51 -6.31
CA LEU A 148 13.55 4.68 -6.69
C LEU A 148 13.11 6.13 -6.56
N LEU A 149 12.10 6.52 -7.34
CA LEU A 149 11.47 7.85 -7.32
C LEU A 149 9.96 7.67 -7.43
N ILE A 150 9.20 8.30 -6.53
CA ILE A 150 7.77 8.02 -6.32
C ILE A 150 6.86 9.20 -6.69
N ASP A 151 7.20 10.42 -6.29
CA ASP A 151 6.34 11.59 -6.54
C ASP A 151 7.17 12.79 -6.97
N THR A 152 6.53 13.66 -7.77
CA THR A 152 7.16 14.80 -8.44
C THR A 152 6.34 16.05 -8.18
N TYR A 153 7.00 17.15 -7.86
CA TYR A 153 6.34 18.43 -7.62
C TYR A 153 7.18 19.57 -8.18
N PHE A 154 6.66 20.30 -9.17
CA PHE A 154 7.28 21.48 -9.73
C PHE A 154 6.42 22.71 -9.42
N VAL A 155 7.06 23.80 -8.97
CA VAL A 155 6.38 25.08 -8.71
C VAL A 155 6.34 25.97 -9.95
N ASP A 156 7.31 25.77 -10.85
CA ASP A 156 7.43 26.40 -12.14
C ASP A 156 8.22 25.46 -13.08
N ASP A 157 8.53 25.91 -14.29
CA ASP A 157 9.21 25.08 -15.30
C ASP A 157 10.69 24.80 -14.98
N LEU A 158 11.27 25.44 -13.96
CA LEU A 158 12.70 25.35 -13.60
C LEU A 158 12.94 24.70 -12.23
N HIS A 159 12.06 24.96 -11.27
CA HIS A 159 12.22 24.57 -9.87
C HIS A 159 11.26 23.45 -9.50
N GLY A 160 11.83 22.35 -9.02
CA GLY A 160 11.03 21.21 -8.63
C GLY A 160 11.77 20.22 -7.75
N TRP A 161 10.98 19.31 -7.20
CA TRP A 161 11.42 18.24 -6.31
C TRP A 161 10.92 16.89 -6.80
N VAL A 162 11.73 15.87 -6.58
CA VAL A 162 11.34 14.46 -6.73
C VAL A 162 11.74 13.72 -5.47
N VAL A 163 10.82 12.94 -4.91
CA VAL A 163 11.03 12.17 -3.68
C VAL A 163 11.12 10.68 -3.96
N GLY A 164 11.85 9.95 -3.14
CA GLY A 164 12.04 8.51 -3.30
C GLY A 164 13.03 7.95 -2.30
N GLY A 165 13.84 6.98 -2.72
CA GLY A 165 14.81 6.31 -1.85
C GLY A 165 16.11 5.91 -2.54
N LYS A 166 17.17 5.77 -1.74
CA LYS A 166 18.51 5.30 -2.12
C LYS A 166 19.09 4.32 -1.10
N GLY A 167 20.20 3.66 -1.44
CA GLY A 167 20.99 2.87 -0.50
C GLY A 167 20.87 1.35 -0.67
N GLY A 168 20.00 0.88 -1.56
CA GLY A 168 19.89 -0.55 -1.86
C GLY A 168 18.88 -0.88 -2.95
N THR A 169 18.97 -2.11 -3.45
CA THR A 169 18.08 -2.67 -4.48
C THR A 169 16.88 -3.42 -3.88
N THR A 170 16.71 -3.35 -2.56
CA THR A 170 15.60 -3.93 -1.80
C THR A 170 15.05 -2.89 -0.84
N TYR A 171 13.74 -2.94 -0.59
CA TYR A 171 13.04 -1.90 0.18
C TYR A 171 13.64 -1.71 1.57
N ASP A 172 13.96 -2.79 2.28
CA ASP A 172 14.54 -2.83 3.64
C ASP A 172 15.87 -2.06 3.81
N LYS A 173 16.54 -1.72 2.71
CA LYS A 173 17.84 -1.01 2.71
C LYS A 173 17.72 0.47 2.38
N LEU A 174 16.54 0.92 2.01
CA LEU A 174 16.35 2.28 1.52
C LEU A 174 16.47 3.30 2.65
N LYS A 175 16.93 4.48 2.25
CA LYS A 175 16.85 5.75 2.98
C LYS A 175 16.23 6.79 2.04
N PRO A 176 15.49 7.77 2.57
CA PRO A 176 14.80 8.73 1.72
C PRO A 176 15.77 9.65 0.98
N VAL A 177 15.33 10.12 -0.18
CA VAL A 177 15.94 11.23 -0.91
C VAL A 177 14.90 12.31 -1.19
N VAL A 178 15.35 13.56 -1.22
CA VAL A 178 14.56 14.69 -1.72
C VAL A 178 15.44 15.39 -2.76
N MET A 179 15.27 14.97 -4.02
CA MET A 179 16.03 15.53 -5.13
C MET A 179 15.42 16.87 -5.51
N PHE A 180 16.25 17.90 -5.69
CA PHE A 180 15.86 19.24 -6.11
C PHE A 180 16.56 19.65 -7.40
N THR A 181 15.86 20.34 -8.27
CA THR A 181 16.40 20.99 -9.47
C THR A 181 16.02 22.47 -9.50
N ALA A 182 16.89 23.29 -10.07
CA ALA A 182 16.65 24.72 -10.33
C ALA A 182 16.83 25.10 -11.81
N ASP A 183 17.02 24.12 -12.68
CA ASP A 183 17.34 24.31 -14.10
C ASP A 183 16.45 23.49 -15.04
N GLY A 184 15.25 23.12 -14.57
CA GLY A 184 14.28 22.35 -15.34
C GLY A 184 14.69 20.89 -15.48
N GLY A 185 15.22 20.31 -14.40
CA GLY A 185 15.57 18.90 -14.31
C GLY A 185 16.86 18.50 -15.01
N LYS A 186 17.70 19.44 -15.43
CA LYS A 186 19.00 19.13 -16.07
C LYS A 186 20.03 18.69 -15.04
N THR A 187 20.02 19.30 -13.86
CA THR A 187 20.84 18.92 -12.72
C THR A 187 19.98 18.72 -11.47
N TRP A 188 20.44 17.84 -10.58
CA TRP A 188 19.73 17.44 -9.38
C TRP A 188 20.65 17.39 -8.17
N GLN A 189 20.16 17.89 -7.04
CA GLN A 189 20.84 17.84 -5.74
C GLN A 189 19.95 17.14 -4.72
N ASP A 190 20.48 16.18 -3.98
CA ASP A 190 19.77 15.58 -2.84
C ASP A 190 19.82 16.53 -1.63
N LYS A 191 18.67 17.05 -1.22
CA LYS A 191 18.52 17.98 -0.09
C LYS A 191 18.55 17.29 1.27
N LEU A 192 18.61 15.97 1.31
CA LEU A 192 18.83 15.20 2.56
C LEU A 192 20.29 14.80 2.75
N GLU A 193 21.13 14.98 1.73
CA GLU A 193 22.56 14.69 1.83
C GLU A 193 23.21 15.55 2.92
N ASN A 194 23.96 14.90 3.82
CA ASN A 194 24.60 15.55 4.97
C ASN A 194 23.66 16.34 5.90
N SER A 195 22.35 16.04 5.89
CA SER A 195 21.37 16.71 6.75
C SER A 195 21.56 16.44 8.25
N GLY A 196 22.30 15.39 8.61
CA GLY A 196 22.46 14.94 10.00
C GLY A 196 21.24 14.23 10.58
N ILE A 197 20.18 14.02 9.78
CA ILE A 197 18.99 13.26 10.19
C ILE A 197 19.34 11.77 10.19
N ASP A 198 19.05 11.10 11.30
CA ASP A 198 19.14 9.65 11.39
C ASP A 198 17.85 9.00 10.89
N PHE A 199 17.95 8.36 9.72
CA PHE A 199 16.83 7.66 9.08
C PHE A 199 16.90 6.16 9.39
N PRO A 200 15.77 5.53 9.81
CA PRO A 200 15.70 4.08 9.88
C PRO A 200 15.95 3.47 8.50
N THR A 201 16.41 2.22 8.48
CA THR A 201 16.48 1.44 7.25
C THR A 201 15.09 1.08 6.78
N GLY A 202 14.89 1.04 5.46
CA GLY A 202 13.60 0.70 4.89
C GLY A 202 12.65 1.87 4.75
N GLU A 203 13.16 3.10 4.68
CA GLU A 203 12.34 4.30 4.62
C GLU A 203 12.59 5.07 3.32
N TRP A 204 11.53 5.53 2.66
CA TRP A 204 11.63 6.35 1.44
C TRP A 204 10.51 7.38 1.37
N GLY A 205 10.71 8.43 0.56
CA GLY A 205 9.68 9.44 0.33
C GLY A 205 8.60 8.94 -0.63
N TRP A 206 7.32 9.08 -0.26
CA TRP A 206 6.19 8.64 -1.08
C TRP A 206 5.43 9.78 -1.75
N LYS A 207 4.72 10.64 -1.02
CA LYS A 207 4.05 11.84 -1.57
C LYS A 207 4.71 13.12 -1.09
N ILE A 208 4.70 14.14 -1.95
CA ILE A 208 5.16 15.49 -1.62
C ILE A 208 4.04 16.52 -1.80
N GLN A 209 4.00 17.50 -0.89
CA GLN A 209 3.10 18.65 -0.95
C GLN A 209 3.84 19.90 -0.46
N PHE A 210 3.75 21.01 -1.20
CA PHE A 210 4.05 22.34 -0.67
C PHE A 210 2.76 23.14 -0.48
N LEU A 211 2.66 23.80 0.67
CA LEU A 211 1.56 24.72 1.00
C LEU A 211 1.87 26.13 0.48
N THR A 212 3.11 26.54 0.68
CA THR A 212 3.71 27.80 0.25
C THR A 212 5.07 27.49 -0.38
N PRO A 213 5.75 28.43 -1.04
CA PRO A 213 7.11 28.19 -1.53
C PRO A 213 8.14 27.88 -0.43
N GLN A 214 7.77 28.03 0.84
CA GLN A 214 8.66 27.88 2.00
C GLN A 214 8.30 26.64 2.81
N VAL A 215 7.02 26.30 2.90
CA VAL A 215 6.54 25.20 3.75
C VAL A 215 6.05 24.05 2.91
N GLY A 216 6.71 22.91 3.10
CA GLY A 216 6.41 21.66 2.40
C GLY A 216 6.59 20.44 3.28
N PHE A 217 6.01 19.35 2.82
CA PHE A 217 5.92 18.09 3.53
C PHE A 217 6.14 16.91 2.58
N VAL A 218 6.72 15.84 3.11
CA VAL A 218 6.88 14.56 2.42
C VAL A 218 6.42 13.44 3.36
N SER A 219 5.54 12.54 2.90
CA SER A 219 5.27 11.29 3.64
C SER A 219 6.43 10.32 3.49
N LEU A 220 6.78 9.62 4.57
CA LEU A 220 7.82 8.60 4.57
C LEU A 220 7.19 7.22 4.77
N GLU A 221 7.28 6.39 3.74
CA GLU A 221 6.78 5.01 3.76
C GLU A 221 7.83 4.09 4.39
N ASN A 222 7.37 3.20 5.27
CA ASN A 222 8.16 2.18 5.96
C ASN A 222 7.21 1.13 6.57
N ASP A 223 7.60 -0.15 6.49
CA ASP A 223 6.79 -1.28 6.94
C ASP A 223 6.51 -1.30 8.47
N THR A 224 7.31 -0.57 9.27
CA THR A 224 7.32 -0.66 10.75
C THR A 224 7.24 0.67 11.50
N ALA A 225 7.36 1.80 10.81
CA ALA A 225 7.33 3.12 11.38
C ALA A 225 6.59 4.09 10.44
N ALA A 226 6.06 5.19 10.99
CA ALA A 226 5.53 6.27 10.19
C ALA A 226 6.19 7.60 10.57
N ALA A 227 6.52 8.38 9.56
CA ALA A 227 7.07 9.72 9.73
C ALA A 227 6.73 10.61 8.53
N ILE A 228 6.91 11.91 8.73
CA ILE A 228 6.92 12.90 7.66
C ILE A 228 8.24 13.67 7.68
N LEU A 229 8.63 14.22 6.55
CA LEU A 229 9.56 15.34 6.49
C LEU A 229 8.76 16.64 6.44
N LYS A 230 9.26 17.67 7.12
CA LYS A 230 8.74 19.05 7.05
C LYS A 230 9.89 20.02 6.74
N THR A 231 9.67 20.94 5.82
CA THR A 231 10.54 22.09 5.57
C THR A 231 9.81 23.39 5.87
N THR A 232 10.56 24.43 6.22
CA THR A 232 10.06 25.81 6.40
C THR A 232 10.91 26.85 5.68
N ASP A 233 11.87 26.41 4.87
CA ASP A 233 12.85 27.23 4.15
C ASP A 233 12.90 26.90 2.64
N GLY A 234 11.81 26.35 2.10
CA GLY A 234 11.69 26.02 0.68
C GLY A 234 12.43 24.74 0.31
N GLY A 235 12.56 23.79 1.23
CA GLY A 235 13.20 22.51 1.00
C GLY A 235 14.73 22.58 1.00
N ASN A 236 15.32 23.66 1.53
CA ASN A 236 16.77 23.75 1.74
C ASN A 236 17.21 22.88 2.92
N SER A 237 16.39 22.81 3.97
CA SER A 237 16.53 21.87 5.08
C SER A 237 15.20 21.21 5.41
N TRP A 238 15.29 20.01 5.98
CA TRP A 238 14.13 19.19 6.35
C TRP A 238 14.26 18.70 7.79
N LYS A 239 13.12 18.51 8.44
CA LYS A 239 13.02 17.87 9.76
C LYS A 239 12.18 16.62 9.63
N ARG A 240 12.69 15.48 10.11
CA ARG A 240 11.91 14.25 10.28
C ARG A 240 11.06 14.34 11.55
N ILE A 241 9.76 14.08 11.41
CA ILE A 241 8.78 14.11 12.48
C ILE A 241 8.09 12.74 12.50
N ALA A 242 8.29 12.00 13.58
CA ALA A 242 7.64 10.69 13.76
C ALA A 242 6.14 10.87 14.03
N ILE A 243 5.35 9.92 13.55
CA ILE A 243 3.92 9.81 13.86
C ILE A 243 3.78 8.81 15.00
N THR A 244 3.27 9.27 16.13
CA THR A 244 3.18 8.49 17.38
C THR A 244 1.75 8.46 17.92
N ASP A 245 0.79 8.18 17.03
CA ASP A 245 -0.61 8.05 17.43
C ASP A 245 -0.91 6.67 18.05
N PRO A 246 -2.03 6.53 18.78
CA PRO A 246 -2.40 5.25 19.39
C PRO A 246 -2.63 4.11 18.38
N GLN A 247 -2.87 4.46 17.11
CA GLN A 247 -3.19 3.51 16.06
C GLN A 247 -1.97 2.91 15.40
N ARG A 248 -0.76 3.44 15.65
CA ARG A 248 0.50 2.89 15.13
C ARG A 248 0.48 2.75 13.61
N ASN A 249 0.12 3.85 12.94
CA ASN A 249 0.13 3.92 11.49
C ASN A 249 1.52 3.57 10.92
N VAL A 250 1.56 2.89 9.77
CA VAL A 250 2.75 2.45 9.04
C VAL A 250 2.43 2.41 7.54
N GLU A 251 3.46 2.21 6.69
CA GLU A 251 3.33 2.24 5.23
C GLU A 251 2.64 3.53 4.77
N LEU A 252 3.20 4.66 5.21
CA LEU A 252 2.60 5.97 5.02
C LEU A 252 2.73 6.43 3.57
N GLU A 253 1.58 6.67 2.95
CA GLU A 253 1.50 7.03 1.55
C GLU A 253 0.93 8.45 1.42
N GLY A 254 -0.34 8.67 1.76
CA GLY A 254 -0.99 9.96 1.65
C GLY A 254 -0.48 11.01 2.65
N ILE A 255 -0.31 12.24 2.17
CA ILE A 255 -0.07 13.42 3.01
C ILE A 255 -0.88 14.61 2.49
N GLY A 256 -1.54 15.32 3.40
CA GLY A 256 -2.40 16.45 3.08
C GLY A 256 -2.54 17.43 4.22
N PHE A 257 -1.88 18.57 4.10
CA PHE A 257 -2.03 19.70 5.00
C PHE A 257 -2.89 20.78 4.35
N VAL A 258 -3.77 21.40 5.12
CA VAL A 258 -4.57 22.59 4.71
C VAL A 258 -3.87 23.89 5.08
N ASN A 259 -3.05 23.84 6.13
CA ASN A 259 -2.15 24.89 6.58
C ASN A 259 -1.00 24.24 7.36
N GLU A 260 -0.06 25.01 7.88
CA GLU A 260 1.16 24.45 8.49
C GLU A 260 0.92 23.68 9.80
N GLN A 261 -0.29 23.79 10.38
CA GLN A 261 -0.69 23.22 11.65
C GLN A 261 -1.66 22.05 11.50
N VAL A 262 -2.60 22.13 10.56
CA VAL A 262 -3.69 21.16 10.40
C VAL A 262 -3.45 20.32 9.15
N GLY A 263 -3.41 19.00 9.33
CA GLY A 263 -3.23 18.05 8.24
C GLY A 263 -3.51 16.62 8.62
N TRP A 264 -3.46 15.77 7.60
CA TRP A 264 -3.72 14.33 7.68
C TRP A 264 -2.68 13.56 6.89
N VAL A 265 -2.47 12.32 7.32
CA VAL A 265 -1.63 11.34 6.66
C VAL A 265 -2.35 10.00 6.67
N GLY A 266 -2.17 9.19 5.62
CA GLY A 266 -2.76 7.85 5.56
C GLY A 266 -1.86 6.85 4.87
N GLY A 267 -2.16 5.56 5.06
CA GLY A 267 -1.34 4.47 4.56
C GLY A 267 -2.06 3.13 4.65
N TRP A 268 -1.31 2.04 4.60
CA TRP A 268 -1.85 0.70 4.84
C TRP A 268 -2.18 0.48 6.32
N GLY A 269 -1.50 1.17 7.23
CA GLY A 269 -1.85 1.19 8.64
C GLY A 269 -1.38 -0.03 9.42
N HIS A 270 -1.74 -0.05 10.70
CA HIS A 270 -1.35 -1.13 11.60
C HIS A 270 -1.82 -2.49 11.08
N GLY A 271 -1.05 -3.54 11.42
CA GLY A 271 -1.33 -4.88 10.96
C GLY A 271 -0.90 -5.18 9.52
N PHE A 272 -0.31 -4.23 8.77
CA PHE A 272 0.25 -4.53 7.44
C PHE A 272 1.20 -5.73 7.46
N MET A 273 2.19 -5.73 8.37
CA MET A 273 3.12 -6.85 8.57
C MET A 273 2.45 -8.12 9.12
N ALA A 274 1.32 -7.98 9.81
CA ALA A 274 0.49 -9.10 10.27
C ALA A 274 -0.52 -9.57 9.20
N ASN A 275 -0.42 -9.04 7.98
CA ASN A 275 -1.34 -9.29 6.87
C ASN A 275 -2.80 -8.86 7.13
N GLN A 276 -3.04 -7.91 8.05
CA GLN A 276 -4.36 -7.37 8.43
C GLN A 276 -4.32 -5.82 8.49
N PRO A 277 -4.09 -5.12 7.36
CA PRO A 277 -3.93 -3.68 7.31
C PRO A 277 -5.29 -3.01 7.55
N ASP A 278 -5.33 -2.17 8.57
CA ASP A 278 -6.53 -1.41 8.92
C ASP A 278 -6.83 -0.26 7.95
N GLY A 279 -5.86 0.14 7.13
CA GLY A 279 -5.93 1.31 6.27
C GLY A 279 -6.00 2.60 7.09
N THR A 280 -5.08 2.77 8.03
CA THR A 280 -5.14 3.81 9.07
C THR A 280 -4.89 5.22 8.53
N THR A 281 -5.57 6.20 9.13
CA THR A 281 -5.38 7.64 8.91
C THR A 281 -5.12 8.36 10.22
N SER A 282 -4.09 9.20 10.24
CA SER A 282 -3.69 10.00 11.40
C SER A 282 -3.88 11.49 11.11
N GLY A 283 -4.29 12.27 12.11
CA GLY A 283 -4.48 13.71 12.00
C GLY A 283 -3.59 14.51 12.96
N THR A 284 -3.33 15.78 12.63
CA THR A 284 -2.63 16.72 13.50
C THR A 284 -3.27 18.12 13.43
N THR A 285 -3.15 18.88 14.52
CA THR A 285 -3.58 20.30 14.60
C THR A 285 -2.48 21.23 15.10
N ASP A 286 -1.26 20.72 15.28
CA ASP A 286 -0.09 21.45 15.77
C ASP A 286 1.14 21.26 14.85
N GLY A 287 0.90 20.88 13.60
CA GLY A 287 1.92 20.77 12.56
C GLY A 287 2.78 19.52 12.69
N GLY A 288 2.24 18.47 13.32
CA GLY A 288 2.86 17.16 13.50
C GLY A 288 3.59 17.00 14.85
N ALA A 289 3.44 17.93 15.79
CA ALA A 289 4.03 17.77 17.12
C ALA A 289 3.27 16.70 17.93
N THR A 290 1.95 16.60 17.74
CA THR A 290 1.10 15.51 18.22
C THR A 290 0.20 15.00 17.11
N TRP A 291 -0.22 13.73 17.26
CA TRP A 291 -1.06 13.02 16.31
C TRP A 291 -2.24 12.35 17.01
N PHE A 292 -3.37 12.30 16.34
CA PHE A 292 -4.60 11.68 16.83
C PHE A 292 -5.23 10.77 15.76
N ASP A 293 -6.09 9.86 16.20
CA ASP A 293 -6.91 8.98 15.35
C ASP A 293 -7.79 9.81 14.39
N ALA A 294 -7.59 9.62 13.09
CA ALA A 294 -8.39 10.25 12.05
C ALA A 294 -8.96 9.22 11.06
N ASN A 295 -9.21 7.97 11.49
CA ASN A 295 -9.78 6.92 10.64
C ASN A 295 -11.17 7.26 10.07
N GLY A 296 -11.87 8.25 10.63
CA GLY A 296 -13.11 8.77 10.07
C GLY A 296 -12.96 9.46 8.71
N VAL A 297 -11.74 9.79 8.27
CA VAL A 297 -11.47 10.34 6.93
C VAL A 297 -11.68 9.29 5.86
N GLY A 298 -11.17 8.08 6.07
CA GLY A 298 -11.12 7.03 5.06
C GLY A 298 -9.97 6.05 5.28
N ARG A 299 -9.83 5.08 4.36
CA ARG A 299 -8.82 4.03 4.42
C ARG A 299 -7.95 3.98 3.17
N PHE A 300 -6.72 3.46 3.33
CA PHE A 300 -5.74 3.32 2.24
C PHE A 300 -5.50 4.63 1.47
N LEU A 301 -5.45 5.75 2.20
CA LEU A 301 -5.37 7.07 1.59
C LEU A 301 -4.00 7.28 0.93
N ASN A 302 -4.00 7.64 -0.36
CA ASN A 302 -2.78 7.83 -1.17
C ASN A 302 -2.48 9.28 -1.53
N ARG A 303 -3.52 10.09 -1.76
CA ARG A 303 -3.37 11.49 -2.18
C ARG A 303 -4.40 12.35 -1.49
N PHE A 304 -3.98 13.54 -1.09
CA PHE A 304 -4.86 14.64 -0.70
C PHE A 304 -4.66 15.81 -1.65
N ARG A 305 -5.74 16.55 -1.94
CA ARG A 305 -5.73 17.79 -2.70
C ARG A 305 -6.67 18.79 -2.02
N PHE A 306 -6.26 20.05 -1.94
CA PHE A 306 -7.09 21.12 -1.38
C PHE A 306 -7.20 22.27 -2.37
N THR A 307 -8.37 22.86 -2.45
CA THR A 307 -8.62 24.06 -3.23
C THR A 307 -8.04 25.28 -2.52
N LYS A 308 -7.57 26.27 -3.30
CA LYS A 308 -7.10 27.57 -2.79
C LYS A 308 -8.22 28.62 -2.83
N THR A 309 -9.44 28.23 -2.48
CA THR A 309 -10.65 29.08 -2.55
C THR A 309 -11.09 29.59 -1.17
N GLU A 310 -11.87 30.67 -1.14
CA GLU A 310 -12.61 31.06 0.08
C GLU A 310 -13.75 30.04 0.32
N THR A 311 -13.73 29.45 1.51
CA THR A 311 -14.15 28.06 1.81
C THR A 311 -13.24 27.02 1.15
N ILE A 312 -12.46 26.33 1.98
CA ILE A 312 -11.58 25.23 1.57
C ILE A 312 -12.44 24.01 1.26
N VAL A 313 -12.25 23.45 0.07
CA VAL A 313 -12.71 22.11 -0.30
C VAL A 313 -11.49 21.22 -0.45
N GLY A 314 -11.51 20.06 0.19
CA GLY A 314 -10.46 19.06 0.10
C GLY A 314 -10.99 17.77 -0.51
N TYR A 315 -10.09 17.00 -1.11
CA TYR A 315 -10.38 15.66 -1.58
C TYR A 315 -9.24 14.72 -1.22
N ALA A 316 -9.58 13.46 -0.95
CA ALA A 316 -8.62 12.41 -0.70
C ALA A 316 -8.97 11.15 -1.50
N SER A 317 -7.96 10.47 -2.04
CA SER A 317 -8.09 9.20 -2.74
C SER A 317 -7.66 8.04 -1.84
N GLY A 318 -8.46 6.99 -1.73
CA GLY A 318 -8.12 5.76 -1.01
C GLY A 318 -9.05 4.61 -1.40
N GLY A 319 -9.69 3.91 -0.46
CA GLY A 319 -10.69 2.87 -0.79
C GLY A 319 -11.89 3.41 -1.59
N THR A 320 -12.16 4.70 -1.49
CA THR A 320 -13.03 5.48 -2.39
C THR A 320 -12.45 6.90 -2.48
N ILE A 321 -13.23 7.85 -3.00
CA ILE A 321 -12.92 9.26 -2.99
C ILE A 321 -13.69 9.93 -1.85
N TYR A 322 -12.97 10.67 -1.01
CA TYR A 322 -13.50 11.39 0.13
C TYR A 322 -13.43 12.89 -0.11
N GLN A 323 -14.46 13.62 0.29
CA GLN A 323 -14.53 15.07 0.22
C GLN A 323 -14.47 15.67 1.63
N CYS A 324 -13.73 16.77 1.76
CA CYS A 324 -13.64 17.60 2.93
C CYS A 324 -14.28 18.96 2.68
N THR A 325 -15.11 19.43 3.61
CA THR A 325 -15.57 20.83 3.63
C THR A 325 -15.22 21.49 4.97
N LYS A 326 -14.87 22.77 4.91
CA LYS A 326 -14.74 23.60 6.11
C LYS A 326 -16.13 23.96 6.65
N VAL A 327 -16.35 23.82 7.95
CA VAL A 327 -17.60 24.21 8.63
C VAL A 327 -17.33 25.43 9.50
N ASP A 328 -18.20 26.45 9.43
CA ASP A 328 -18.11 27.66 10.26
C ASP A 328 -18.63 27.41 11.70
N ASP A 329 -17.84 27.81 12.70
CA ASP A 329 -17.98 27.52 14.14
C ASP A 329 -19.23 28.15 14.80
N THR A 330 -20.45 27.71 14.46
CA THR A 330 -21.67 28.06 15.25
C THR A 330 -22.25 26.90 16.06
N ALA A 331 -21.70 25.71 15.91
CA ALA A 331 -21.99 24.61 16.82
C ALA A 331 -20.66 24.03 17.29
N VAL A 332 -20.39 24.11 18.60
CA VAL A 332 -19.43 23.24 19.26
C VAL A 332 -19.98 21.83 19.13
N VAL A 333 -19.74 21.22 17.97
CA VAL A 333 -19.87 19.79 17.78
C VAL A 333 -18.45 19.29 17.91
N ALA A 334 -18.16 18.66 19.05
CA ALA A 334 -17.01 17.80 19.22
C ALA A 334 -16.75 17.07 17.89
N LEU A 335 -15.49 16.97 17.44
CA LEU A 335 -15.06 16.11 16.33
C LEU A 335 -15.70 14.73 16.53
N ARG A 336 -16.93 14.55 16.07
CA ARG A 336 -17.64 13.28 16.11
C ARG A 336 -17.08 12.60 14.90
N ALA A 337 -16.19 11.63 15.16
CA ALA A 337 -15.82 10.64 14.19
C ALA A 337 -17.09 10.24 13.45
N ALA A 338 -17.14 10.51 12.14
CA ALA A 338 -18.21 9.98 11.31
C ALA A 338 -18.31 8.50 11.64
N THR A 339 -19.51 8.02 11.97
CA THR A 339 -19.75 6.59 12.19
C THR A 339 -19.21 5.85 10.98
N ARG A 340 -18.16 5.04 11.21
CA ARG A 340 -17.52 4.21 10.19
C ARG A 340 -18.63 3.43 9.47
N SER A 341 -18.71 3.54 8.15
CA SER A 341 -19.52 2.59 7.38
C SER A 341 -19.08 1.17 7.75
N VAL A 342 -20.02 0.28 8.04
CA VAL A 342 -19.70 -1.12 8.33
C VAL A 342 -19.13 -1.72 7.04
N GLU A 343 -17.81 -1.84 7.00
CA GLU A 343 -17.09 -2.40 5.87
C GLU A 343 -16.90 -3.90 6.07
N LEU A 344 -16.94 -4.64 4.96
CA LEU A 344 -16.68 -6.07 4.99
C LEU A 344 -15.18 -6.31 5.24
N PRO A 345 -14.84 -7.29 6.10
CA PRO A 345 -13.45 -7.70 6.29
C PRO A 345 -12.87 -8.23 4.98
N ILE A 346 -11.55 -8.08 4.82
CA ILE A 346 -10.85 -8.61 3.65
C ILE A 346 -10.91 -10.14 3.72
N PRO A 347 -11.34 -10.85 2.66
CA PRO A 347 -11.41 -12.30 2.67
C PRO A 347 -10.03 -12.94 2.80
N HIS A 348 -9.99 -14.12 3.41
CA HIS A 348 -8.77 -14.93 3.55
C HIS A 348 -8.76 -16.07 2.54
N ALA A 349 -7.57 -16.41 2.05
CA ALA A 349 -7.31 -17.58 1.23
C ALA A 349 -5.97 -18.21 1.64
N TRP A 350 -5.85 -19.52 1.55
CA TRP A 350 -4.67 -20.24 2.04
C TRP A 350 -3.99 -21.06 0.95
N ASP A 351 -4.65 -22.12 0.49
CA ASP A 351 -4.10 -23.02 -0.52
C ASP A 351 -4.31 -22.48 -1.93
N LYS A 352 -5.43 -21.79 -2.15
CA LYS A 352 -5.82 -21.19 -3.42
C LYS A 352 -6.79 -20.02 -3.24
N LEU A 353 -6.74 -19.10 -4.17
CA LEU A 353 -7.73 -18.06 -4.41
C LEU A 353 -8.65 -18.51 -5.54
N GLU A 354 -9.96 -18.44 -5.32
CA GLU A 354 -10.97 -18.63 -6.36
C GLU A 354 -11.56 -17.26 -6.72
N ILE A 355 -11.61 -16.95 -8.01
CA ILE A 355 -12.21 -15.74 -8.56
C ILE A 355 -13.34 -16.16 -9.48
N ASP A 356 -14.57 -15.82 -9.12
CA ASP A 356 -15.74 -16.04 -9.94
C ASP A 356 -16.02 -14.82 -10.83
N ALA A 357 -16.32 -15.07 -12.10
CA ALA A 357 -16.70 -14.04 -13.06
C ALA A 357 -17.93 -14.49 -13.85
N HIS A 358 -18.89 -13.58 -14.02
CA HIS A 358 -20.01 -13.78 -14.93
C HIS A 358 -19.67 -13.17 -16.29
N VAL A 359 -19.33 -14.02 -17.26
CA VAL A 359 -18.95 -13.60 -18.61
C VAL A 359 -20.22 -13.40 -19.46
N PRO A 360 -20.50 -12.19 -19.98
CA PRO A 360 -21.65 -11.94 -20.84
C PRO A 360 -21.64 -12.76 -22.14
N GLU A 361 -22.83 -13.01 -22.70
CA GLU A 361 -22.94 -13.52 -24.07
C GLU A 361 -22.24 -12.56 -25.04
N HIS A 362 -21.35 -13.10 -25.88
CA HIS A 362 -20.55 -12.37 -26.87
C HIS A 362 -19.43 -11.46 -26.31
N ALA A 363 -18.98 -11.70 -25.08
CA ALA A 363 -17.78 -11.04 -24.56
C ALA A 363 -16.59 -11.24 -25.52
N LYS A 364 -15.84 -10.17 -25.80
CA LYS A 364 -14.72 -10.16 -26.75
C LYS A 364 -13.36 -10.35 -26.08
N ARG A 365 -13.24 -9.95 -24.82
CA ARG A 365 -12.00 -10.05 -24.06
C ARG A 365 -12.32 -10.30 -22.59
N LEU A 366 -11.57 -11.21 -21.98
CA LEU A 366 -11.51 -11.39 -20.54
C LEU A 366 -10.05 -11.40 -20.13
N THR A 367 -9.67 -10.55 -19.17
CA THR A 367 -8.38 -10.64 -18.51
C THR A 367 -8.59 -10.68 -17.00
N ILE A 368 -7.89 -11.59 -16.32
CA ILE A 368 -7.86 -11.65 -14.86
C ILE A 368 -6.41 -11.51 -14.42
N THR A 369 -6.11 -10.43 -13.70
CA THR A 369 -4.76 -10.11 -13.24
C THR A 369 -4.72 -10.01 -11.73
N VAL A 370 -3.58 -10.36 -11.14
CA VAL A 370 -3.32 -10.30 -9.71
C VAL A 370 -2.07 -9.46 -9.47
N PHE A 371 -2.14 -8.56 -8.49
CA PHE A 371 -1.13 -7.61 -8.10
C PHE A 371 -0.83 -7.72 -6.61
N ASN A 372 0.37 -7.32 -6.18
CA ASN A 372 0.74 -7.19 -4.77
C ASN A 372 0.37 -5.78 -4.22
N PRO A 373 0.55 -5.49 -2.91
CA PRO A 373 0.26 -4.19 -2.30
C PRO A 373 0.98 -3.01 -2.98
N ARG A 374 2.21 -3.27 -3.44
CA ARG A 374 3.03 -2.33 -4.22
C ARG A 374 2.63 -2.26 -5.70
N GLN A 375 1.41 -2.68 -6.01
CA GLN A 375 0.76 -2.59 -7.32
C GLN A 375 1.53 -3.28 -8.46
N THR A 376 2.42 -4.19 -8.12
CA THR A 376 3.23 -4.95 -9.08
C THR A 376 2.43 -6.14 -9.56
N LEU A 377 2.40 -6.37 -10.88
CA LEU A 377 1.78 -7.56 -11.45
C LEU A 377 2.50 -8.82 -10.94
N VAL A 378 1.73 -9.72 -10.34
CA VAL A 378 2.18 -11.01 -9.81
C VAL A 378 1.80 -12.15 -10.75
N LYS A 379 0.58 -12.11 -11.30
CA LYS A 379 0.03 -13.20 -12.11
C LYS A 379 -0.98 -12.66 -13.12
N VAL A 380 -0.94 -13.17 -14.35
CA VAL A 380 -2.08 -13.14 -15.27
C VAL A 380 -2.74 -14.51 -15.17
N LEU A 381 -3.93 -14.56 -14.59
CA LEU A 381 -4.68 -15.80 -14.36
C LEU A 381 -5.48 -16.24 -15.59
N ALA A 382 -5.99 -15.27 -16.34
CA ALA A 382 -6.66 -15.50 -17.61
C ALA A 382 -6.38 -14.32 -18.55
N ASP A 383 -6.24 -14.62 -19.84
CA ASP A 383 -6.17 -13.61 -20.91
C ASP A 383 -6.75 -14.18 -22.21
N GLU A 384 -8.07 -14.04 -22.38
CA GLU A 384 -8.86 -14.73 -23.40
C GLU A 384 -9.43 -13.74 -24.41
N ALA A 385 -9.15 -13.95 -25.70
CA ALA A 385 -9.67 -13.11 -26.81
C ALA A 385 -11.06 -13.53 -27.33
N THR A 386 -11.62 -14.62 -26.80
CA THR A 386 -13.00 -15.06 -27.08
C THR A 386 -13.46 -15.91 -25.89
N PRO A 387 -13.75 -15.27 -24.74
CA PRO A 387 -14.09 -16.00 -23.52
C PRO A 387 -15.43 -16.74 -23.64
N GLN A 388 -15.49 -17.91 -23.02
CA GLN A 388 -16.74 -18.67 -22.93
C GLN A 388 -17.74 -17.94 -22.01
N PRO A 389 -19.01 -17.75 -22.44
CA PRO A 389 -20.01 -17.05 -21.64
C PRO A 389 -20.49 -17.87 -20.44
N GLY A 390 -21.13 -17.19 -19.48
CA GLY A 390 -21.68 -17.78 -18.26
C GLY A 390 -20.82 -17.58 -17.02
N VAL A 391 -21.21 -18.20 -15.92
CA VAL A 391 -20.46 -18.18 -14.66
C VAL A 391 -19.24 -19.07 -14.77
N ARG A 392 -18.05 -18.50 -14.50
CA ARG A 392 -16.77 -19.20 -14.55
C ARG A 392 -15.95 -18.91 -13.30
N SER A 393 -15.28 -19.94 -12.80
CA SER A 393 -14.37 -19.85 -11.66
C SER A 393 -12.93 -20.02 -12.11
N PHE A 394 -12.05 -19.16 -11.61
CA PHE A 394 -10.63 -19.14 -11.93
C PHE A 394 -9.83 -19.33 -10.65
N SER A 395 -8.98 -20.35 -10.64
CA SER A 395 -8.26 -20.80 -9.44
C SER A 395 -6.78 -20.46 -9.52
N TRP A 396 -6.25 -19.82 -8.48
CA TRP A 396 -4.82 -19.52 -8.36
C TRP A 396 -4.26 -20.05 -7.04
N ASN A 397 -3.22 -20.87 -7.12
CA ASN A 397 -2.56 -21.52 -5.98
C ASN A 397 -1.42 -20.70 -5.37
N PHE A 398 -1.42 -19.36 -5.55
CA PHE A 398 -0.36 -18.46 -5.07
C PHE A 398 1.04 -18.79 -5.60
N LYS A 399 1.12 -19.29 -6.83
CA LYS A 399 2.39 -19.52 -7.52
C LYS A 399 2.51 -18.69 -8.79
N THR A 400 3.71 -18.19 -9.04
CA THR A 400 4.10 -17.61 -10.32
C THR A 400 4.09 -18.67 -11.44
N ASP A 401 4.26 -18.25 -12.69
CA ASP A 401 4.28 -19.16 -13.85
C ASP A 401 5.40 -20.21 -13.79
N ASP A 402 6.54 -19.86 -13.18
CA ASP A 402 7.67 -20.77 -12.93
C ASP A 402 7.50 -21.61 -11.64
N GLY A 403 6.34 -21.53 -10.99
CA GLY A 403 5.99 -22.39 -9.85
C GLY A 403 6.52 -21.93 -8.49
N VAL A 404 7.11 -20.73 -8.42
CA VAL A 404 7.59 -20.13 -7.17
C VAL A 404 6.40 -19.65 -6.35
N ASP A 405 6.38 -20.00 -5.06
CA ASP A 405 5.36 -19.53 -4.12
C ASP A 405 5.51 -18.03 -3.89
N THR A 406 4.41 -17.28 -4.04
CA THR A 406 4.38 -15.82 -3.93
C THR A 406 4.38 -15.30 -2.50
N GLY A 407 4.52 -16.20 -1.51
CA GLY A 407 4.50 -15.88 -0.10
C GLY A 407 3.09 -15.65 0.46
N THR A 408 3.08 -15.16 1.70
CA THR A 408 1.93 -14.63 2.43
C THR A 408 1.81 -13.13 2.20
N GLY A 409 0.63 -12.56 2.43
CA GLY A 409 0.38 -11.13 2.24
C GLY A 409 -0.93 -10.84 1.55
N HIS A 410 -1.14 -9.58 1.17
CA HIS A 410 -2.30 -9.16 0.39
C HIS A 410 -2.05 -9.34 -1.08
N PHE A 411 -3.13 -9.67 -1.78
CA PHE A 411 -3.17 -9.66 -3.22
C PHE A 411 -4.42 -8.91 -3.64
N MET A 412 -4.25 -8.02 -4.61
CA MET A 412 -5.35 -7.36 -5.30
C MET A 412 -5.56 -8.07 -6.62
N TYR A 413 -6.80 -8.29 -7.03
CA TYR A 413 -7.10 -8.84 -8.35
C TYR A 413 -8.03 -7.91 -9.12
N ARG A 414 -7.93 -7.98 -10.45
CA ARG A 414 -8.81 -7.29 -11.40
C ARG A 414 -9.36 -8.30 -12.39
N VAL A 415 -10.68 -8.34 -12.52
CA VAL A 415 -11.38 -9.01 -13.60
C VAL A 415 -11.83 -7.94 -14.58
N LEU A 416 -11.33 -7.99 -15.81
CA LEU A 416 -11.66 -7.04 -16.88
C LEU A 416 -12.37 -7.78 -18.01
N ILE A 417 -13.61 -7.39 -18.32
CA ILE A 417 -14.40 -7.93 -19.42
C ILE A 417 -14.86 -6.78 -20.30
N ASP A 418 -14.39 -6.73 -21.56
CA ASP A 418 -14.76 -5.69 -22.54
C ASP A 418 -14.70 -4.24 -22.01
N GLY A 419 -13.71 -3.94 -21.16
CA GLY A 419 -13.53 -2.61 -20.57
C GLY A 419 -14.28 -2.37 -19.24
N GLN A 420 -15.09 -3.33 -18.78
CA GLN A 420 -15.72 -3.30 -17.47
C GLN A 420 -14.87 -4.07 -16.46
N ALA A 421 -14.51 -3.41 -15.36
CA ALA A 421 -13.60 -3.95 -14.36
C ALA A 421 -14.29 -4.19 -13.02
N ILE A 422 -13.97 -5.33 -12.40
CA ILE A 422 -14.26 -5.63 -11.00
C ILE A 422 -12.93 -5.84 -10.30
N THR A 423 -12.79 -5.26 -9.10
CA THR A 423 -11.59 -5.44 -8.27
C THR A 423 -11.93 -6.14 -6.97
N GLY A 424 -10.94 -6.79 -6.38
CA GLY A 424 -11.05 -7.33 -5.03
C GLY A 424 -9.67 -7.50 -4.40
N MET A 425 -9.67 -7.70 -3.09
CA MET A 425 -8.46 -7.92 -2.31
C MET A 425 -8.64 -9.17 -1.47
N VAL A 426 -7.56 -9.94 -1.29
CA VAL A 426 -7.52 -11.14 -0.47
C VAL A 426 -6.25 -11.15 0.38
N VAL A 427 -6.33 -11.75 1.56
CA VAL A 427 -5.20 -11.99 2.45
C VAL A 427 -4.82 -13.47 2.42
N ARG A 428 -3.55 -13.77 2.18
CA ARG A 428 -2.95 -15.07 2.50
C ARG A 428 -2.13 -14.96 3.76
N ALA A 429 -2.75 -15.18 4.91
CA ALA A 429 -2.10 -15.02 6.22
C ALA A 429 -1.07 -16.13 6.51
N ALA A 430 -1.27 -17.32 5.95
CA ALA A 430 -0.38 -18.46 6.10
C ALA A 430 -0.40 -19.34 4.84
N ARG A 431 0.60 -20.21 4.69
CA ARG A 431 0.77 -21.06 3.50
C ARG A 431 -0.28 -22.16 3.36
N ALA A 432 -1.00 -22.49 4.43
CA ALA A 432 -2.07 -23.48 4.49
C ALA A 432 -3.15 -23.05 5.50
N ALA A 433 -4.34 -23.64 5.40
CA ALA A 433 -5.46 -23.32 6.28
C ALA A 433 -5.14 -23.61 7.77
N PRO A 434 -5.73 -22.87 8.73
CA PRO A 434 -5.39 -23.00 10.15
C PRO A 434 -5.56 -24.42 10.70
N ASP A 435 -6.64 -25.11 10.33
CA ASP A 435 -6.90 -26.50 10.74
C ASP A 435 -5.88 -27.49 10.14
N THR A 436 -5.50 -27.26 8.88
CA THR A 436 -4.47 -28.05 8.19
C THR A 436 -3.12 -27.89 8.88
N LEU A 437 -2.73 -26.65 9.21
CA LEU A 437 -1.52 -26.34 9.95
C LEU A 437 -1.55 -26.97 11.35
N GLY A 438 -2.66 -26.85 12.07
CA GLY A 438 -2.84 -27.48 13.38
C GLY A 438 -2.67 -29.00 13.33
N THR A 439 -3.21 -29.65 12.29
CA THR A 439 -3.05 -31.11 12.07
C THR A 439 -1.58 -31.48 11.81
N GLN A 440 -0.88 -30.70 10.99
CA GLN A 440 0.54 -30.90 10.71
C GLN A 440 1.41 -30.67 11.96
N VAL A 441 1.09 -29.67 12.79
CA VAL A 441 1.78 -29.42 14.07
C VAL A 441 1.54 -30.57 15.05
N ALA A 442 0.31 -31.09 15.16
CA ALA A 442 0.04 -32.26 15.99
C ALA A 442 0.88 -33.48 15.55
N ALA A 443 1.03 -33.69 14.23
CA ALA A 443 1.89 -34.74 13.70
C ALA A 443 3.38 -34.48 13.98
N LEU A 444 3.84 -33.23 13.89
CA LEU A 444 5.20 -32.82 14.25
C LEU A 444 5.50 -33.13 15.73
N ILE A 445 4.60 -32.77 16.64
CA ILE A 445 4.74 -33.04 18.09
C ILE A 445 4.93 -34.55 18.33
N LYS A 446 4.08 -35.40 17.74
CA LYS A 446 4.25 -36.87 17.84
C LYS A 446 5.61 -37.34 17.33
N ARG A 447 6.03 -36.79 16.19
CA ARG A 447 7.31 -37.16 15.55
C ARG A 447 8.51 -36.81 16.42
N ILE A 448 8.50 -35.66 17.10
CA ILE A 448 9.63 -35.18 17.93
C ILE A 448 9.56 -35.63 19.39
N ALA A 449 8.40 -36.14 19.86
CA ALA A 449 8.14 -36.52 21.24
C ALA A 449 9.26 -37.33 21.92
N PRO A 450 9.88 -38.36 21.28
CA PRO A 450 10.94 -39.12 21.95
C PRO A 450 12.18 -38.28 22.29
N ARG A 451 12.54 -37.31 21.43
CA ARG A 451 13.67 -36.41 21.68
C ARG A 451 13.28 -35.36 22.72
N ALA A 452 12.10 -34.76 22.56
CA ALA A 452 11.63 -33.70 23.44
C ALA A 452 11.45 -34.15 24.90
N LYS A 453 10.92 -35.36 25.15
CA LYS A 453 10.82 -35.93 26.51
C LYS A 453 12.16 -36.08 27.23
N ARG A 454 13.26 -36.28 26.49
CA ARG A 454 14.62 -36.39 27.06
C ARG A 454 15.26 -35.02 27.27
N ALA A 455 14.92 -34.05 26.45
CA ALA A 455 15.54 -32.73 26.45
C ALA A 455 14.92 -31.77 27.48
N HIS A 456 13.64 -31.97 27.83
CA HIS A 456 12.93 -31.10 28.75
C HIS A 456 12.93 -31.62 30.20
N ASP A 457 13.18 -30.71 31.14
CA ASP A 457 12.93 -30.90 32.56
C ASP A 457 11.43 -30.89 32.88
N ASP A 458 11.08 -31.04 34.16
CA ASP A 458 9.69 -31.09 34.64
C ASP A 458 9.05 -29.68 34.64
N LEU A 459 8.75 -29.18 33.45
CA LEU A 459 7.91 -28.00 33.24
C LEU A 459 6.43 -28.35 33.51
N MET A 460 5.68 -27.42 34.09
CA MET A 460 4.24 -27.54 34.30
C MET A 460 3.49 -26.61 33.35
N LEU A 461 2.43 -27.11 32.71
CA LEU A 461 1.53 -26.35 31.84
C LEU A 461 0.07 -26.48 32.33
N PRO A 462 -0.81 -25.52 32.04
CA PRO A 462 -2.22 -25.62 32.42
C PRO A 462 -3.01 -26.58 31.51
N ASP A 463 -3.73 -27.53 32.12
CA ASP A 463 -4.72 -28.37 31.44
C ASP A 463 -5.97 -27.56 31.02
N ALA A 464 -6.98 -28.24 30.46
CA ALA A 464 -8.22 -27.61 30.00
C ALA A 464 -9.03 -26.92 31.13
N THR A 465 -8.79 -27.28 32.40
CA THR A 465 -9.42 -26.69 33.59
C THR A 465 -8.55 -25.63 34.26
N GLY A 466 -7.34 -25.39 33.74
CA GLY A 466 -6.35 -24.50 34.33
C GLY A 466 -5.47 -25.14 35.41
N LYS A 467 -5.58 -26.46 35.66
CA LYS A 467 -4.73 -27.15 36.64
C LYS A 467 -3.34 -27.43 36.06
N PRO A 468 -2.26 -27.30 36.86
CA PRO A 468 -0.92 -27.64 36.40
C PRO A 468 -0.79 -29.14 36.10
N VAL A 469 -0.32 -29.47 34.91
CA VAL A 469 0.04 -30.83 34.49
C VAL A 469 1.49 -30.87 33.98
N PRO A 470 2.24 -31.96 34.23
CA PRO A 470 3.60 -32.08 33.74
C PRO A 470 3.66 -32.08 32.21
N LEU A 471 4.71 -31.48 31.64
CA LEU A 471 4.92 -31.40 30.20
C LEU A 471 5.16 -32.77 29.55
N LYS A 472 5.92 -33.66 30.20
CA LYS A 472 6.38 -34.92 29.57
C LYS A 472 5.25 -35.82 29.05
N PRO A 473 4.15 -36.06 29.81
CA PRO A 473 2.99 -36.79 29.30
C PRO A 473 2.28 -36.12 28.13
N LEU A 474 2.29 -34.79 28.04
CA LEU A 474 1.61 -34.06 26.95
C LEU A 474 2.20 -34.35 25.57
N PHE A 475 3.47 -34.76 25.48
CA PHE A 475 4.05 -35.20 24.21
C PHE A 475 3.35 -36.44 23.60
N ASP A 476 2.63 -37.23 24.39
CA ASP A 476 1.79 -38.33 23.90
C ASP A 476 0.36 -37.89 23.55
N ALA A 477 -0.03 -36.68 23.96
CA ALA A 477 -1.33 -36.05 23.71
C ALA A 477 -1.15 -34.67 23.01
N PRO A 478 -0.78 -34.65 21.72
CA PRO A 478 -0.40 -33.41 21.02
C PRO A 478 -1.44 -32.31 21.05
N LEU A 479 -2.73 -32.65 20.97
CA LEU A 479 -3.81 -31.65 20.99
C LEU A 479 -3.90 -30.97 22.37
N ASP A 480 -3.77 -31.76 23.44
CA ASP A 480 -3.71 -31.25 24.81
C ASP A 480 -2.45 -30.40 25.03
N MET A 481 -1.31 -30.83 24.48
CA MET A 481 -0.07 -30.07 24.50
C MET A 481 -0.22 -28.71 23.81
N MET A 482 -0.77 -28.68 22.59
CA MET A 482 -1.01 -27.44 21.84
C MET A 482 -1.91 -26.49 22.64
N GLY A 483 -3.02 -27.00 23.16
CA GLY A 483 -3.94 -26.20 23.99
C GLY A 483 -3.28 -25.70 25.29
N ALA A 484 -2.43 -26.52 25.92
CA ALA A 484 -1.74 -26.15 27.16
C ALA A 484 -0.66 -25.07 26.95
N LEU A 485 0.05 -25.11 25.81
CA LEU A 485 1.00 -24.07 25.43
C LEU A 485 0.31 -22.72 25.19
N ILE A 486 -0.86 -22.73 24.53
CA ILE A 486 -1.66 -21.52 24.29
C ILE A 486 -2.20 -20.96 25.62
N ARG A 487 -2.87 -21.80 26.43
CA ARG A 487 -3.42 -21.38 27.73
C ARG A 487 -2.34 -20.91 28.71
N GLY A 488 -1.15 -21.53 28.65
CA GLY A 488 0.00 -21.15 29.46
C GLY A 488 0.73 -19.90 28.98
N GLY A 489 0.29 -19.26 27.89
CA GLY A 489 0.93 -18.06 27.33
C GLY A 489 2.28 -18.30 26.68
N TRP A 490 2.67 -19.57 26.46
CA TRP A 490 3.89 -19.91 25.72
C TRP A 490 3.73 -19.64 24.22
N ILE A 491 2.50 -19.77 23.74
CA ILE A 491 2.07 -19.41 22.39
C ILE A 491 1.00 -18.35 22.51
N ILE A 492 1.19 -17.24 21.79
CA ILE A 492 0.21 -16.17 21.65
C ILE A 492 -0.36 -16.28 20.22
N PRO A 493 -1.61 -16.71 20.05
CA PRO A 493 -2.25 -16.82 18.74
C PRO A 493 -2.11 -15.52 17.92
N GLY A 494 -1.59 -15.62 16.70
CA GLY A 494 -1.36 -14.49 15.80
C GLY A 494 -0.07 -13.70 16.06
N GLU A 495 0.68 -13.98 17.12
CA GLU A 495 1.89 -13.23 17.50
C GLU A 495 3.09 -14.18 17.67
N ALA A 496 3.65 -14.66 16.56
CA ALA A 496 4.78 -15.61 16.56
C ALA A 496 6.04 -15.04 17.22
N ASP A 497 6.31 -13.76 17.01
CA ASP A 497 7.43 -13.01 17.59
C ASP A 497 7.29 -12.79 19.11
N ARG A 498 6.06 -12.71 19.62
CA ARG A 498 5.77 -12.63 21.06
C ARG A 498 5.56 -13.99 21.71
N SER A 499 5.56 -15.07 20.93
CA SER A 499 5.42 -16.43 21.43
C SER A 499 6.76 -16.98 21.94
N MET A 500 6.94 -17.01 23.26
CA MET A 500 8.15 -17.51 23.92
C MET A 500 8.56 -18.92 23.50
N PHE A 501 7.59 -19.75 23.11
CA PHE A 501 7.84 -21.07 22.54
C PHE A 501 8.74 -21.04 21.30
N LEU A 502 8.48 -20.13 20.35
CA LEU A 502 9.27 -19.99 19.12
C LEU A 502 10.64 -19.39 19.42
N VAL A 503 10.70 -18.40 20.31
CA VAL A 503 11.96 -17.81 20.78
C VAL A 503 12.87 -18.87 21.40
N ALA A 504 12.32 -19.76 22.23
CA ALA A 504 13.07 -20.85 22.86
C ALA A 504 13.56 -21.88 21.83
N ILE A 505 12.73 -22.27 20.86
CA ILE A 505 13.12 -23.25 19.82
C ILE A 505 14.25 -22.73 18.93
N ILE A 506 14.22 -21.45 18.57
CA ILE A 506 15.20 -20.86 17.64
C ILE A 506 16.48 -20.45 18.40
N GLY A 507 16.33 -19.88 19.59
CA GLY A 507 17.39 -19.11 20.24
C GLY A 507 18.15 -19.78 21.37
N THR A 508 17.47 -20.31 22.40
CA THR A 508 18.12 -20.66 23.69
C THR A 508 17.47 -21.82 24.48
N GLY A 509 16.59 -22.60 23.87
CA GLY A 509 15.84 -23.66 24.54
C GLY A 509 16.43 -25.07 24.37
N PRO A 510 15.92 -26.06 25.12
CA PRO A 510 16.40 -27.45 25.07
C PRO A 510 16.18 -28.15 23.72
N MET A 511 15.36 -27.56 22.84
CA MET A 511 15.10 -28.04 21.49
C MET A 511 15.79 -27.21 20.39
N GLN A 512 16.70 -26.31 20.78
CA GLN A 512 17.48 -25.51 19.83
C GLN A 512 18.30 -26.42 18.89
N GLY A 513 18.21 -26.16 17.58
CA GLY A 513 18.91 -26.93 16.56
C GLY A 513 18.39 -28.37 16.35
N VAL A 514 17.33 -28.79 17.06
CA VAL A 514 16.75 -30.14 16.91
C VAL A 514 15.73 -30.19 15.76
N LEU A 515 14.99 -29.10 15.56
CA LEU A 515 13.96 -28.97 14.53
C LEU A 515 14.60 -28.51 13.21
N ALA A 516 14.13 -29.08 12.09
CA ALA A 516 14.54 -28.60 10.77
C ALA A 516 13.91 -27.23 10.50
N GLN A 517 14.50 -26.46 9.58
CA GLN A 517 13.97 -25.14 9.21
C GLN A 517 12.51 -25.20 8.75
N ALA A 518 12.12 -26.27 8.04
CA ALA A 518 10.74 -26.49 7.61
C ALA A 518 9.77 -26.72 8.78
N ASP A 519 10.22 -27.32 9.87
CA ASP A 519 9.40 -27.56 11.06
C ASP A 519 9.20 -26.27 11.86
N ILE A 520 10.26 -25.46 11.96
CA ILE A 520 10.20 -24.12 12.57
C ILE A 520 9.24 -23.25 11.76
N GLN A 521 9.34 -23.28 10.43
CA GLN A 521 8.43 -22.53 9.57
C GLN A 521 6.97 -23.00 9.74
N LEU A 522 6.72 -24.30 9.83
CA LEU A 522 5.38 -24.84 10.10
C LEU A 522 4.81 -24.33 11.42
N LEU A 523 5.61 -24.32 12.49
CA LEU A 523 5.18 -23.79 13.80
C LEU A 523 4.90 -22.28 13.72
N THR A 524 5.77 -21.52 13.06
CA THR A 524 5.56 -20.09 12.83
C THR A 524 4.27 -19.82 12.04
N ASP A 525 4.05 -20.54 10.94
CA ASP A 525 2.84 -20.42 10.11
C ASP A 525 1.59 -20.76 10.91
N TRP A 526 1.63 -21.82 11.73
CA TRP A 526 0.52 -22.21 12.59
C TRP A 526 0.19 -21.14 13.64
N VAL A 527 1.20 -20.57 14.31
CA VAL A 527 0.98 -19.50 15.30
C VAL A 527 0.40 -18.25 14.63
N ASN A 528 0.95 -17.83 13.49
CA ASN A 528 0.45 -16.70 12.71
C ASN A 528 -0.98 -16.93 12.19
N ALA A 529 -1.34 -18.17 11.88
CA ALA A 529 -2.70 -18.57 11.51
C ALA A 529 -3.69 -18.66 12.70
N GLY A 530 -3.31 -18.17 13.87
CA GLY A 530 -4.15 -18.16 15.08
C GLY A 530 -4.01 -19.39 15.96
N ALA A 531 -2.96 -20.20 15.76
CA ALA A 531 -2.64 -21.37 16.56
C ALA A 531 -3.83 -22.34 16.77
N VAL A 532 -4.64 -22.56 15.71
CA VAL A 532 -5.86 -23.36 15.80
C VAL A 532 -5.52 -24.80 16.19
N VAL A 533 -6.13 -25.29 17.27
CA VAL A 533 -6.04 -26.70 17.69
C VAL A 533 -7.17 -27.45 16.97
N PRO A 534 -6.85 -28.43 16.12
CA PRO A 534 -7.88 -29.14 15.37
C PRO A 534 -8.76 -29.93 16.33
N GLN A 535 -10.04 -30.06 15.99
CA GLN A 535 -10.94 -30.95 16.73
C GLN A 535 -10.47 -32.40 16.55
N ALA A 536 -10.51 -33.20 17.61
CA ALA A 536 -10.25 -34.63 17.50
C ALA A 536 -11.27 -35.22 16.52
N MET A 537 -10.82 -35.87 15.44
CA MET A 537 -11.72 -36.66 14.61
C MET A 537 -12.34 -37.74 15.51
N ALA A 538 -13.67 -37.71 15.63
CA ALA A 538 -14.45 -38.64 16.44
C ALA A 538 -14.33 -40.08 15.93
#